data_AF-A0A947RNQ3-F1
#
_entry.id   AF-A0A947RNQ3-F1
#
_cell.length_a   1.000
_cell.length_b   1.000
_cell.length_c   1.000
_cell.angle_alpha   90.00
_cell.angle_beta   90.00
_cell.angle_gamma   90.00
#
_symmetry.space_group_name_H-M   'P 1'
#
loop_
_entity.id
_entity.type
_entity.pdbx_description
1 polymer ?
#
loop_
_entity_poly.entity_id
_entity_poly.type
_entity_poly.pdbx_seq_one_letter_code
_entity_poly.pdbx_strand_id
1 'polypeptide(L)'
;MNSKVARRQTCLRWDIGSVLIFAMFLAGIAAILPAHGNDAFERFLGTIHPALAIALAAFLAIPAMHYLMHQHGFSRPTWRQTRRGLPVTLGFALIFAIGVIAVDLGLRYPETINVPLPQALFFYPPIGFFVDLVFHTILPALLLLLQRPLIHWLGERRAVWIAILLAASVEPLLQVIWAGSLSWTELYTAISVFLFGIAQLMIFRKYGFLAMYSMRLTYYLFWHIVWGYFRL
;
A
#
# COMPACT_ATOMS: atom_id res chain seq x y z
N MET A 1 -6.88 -31.95 21.45
CA MET A 1 -6.85 -30.94 20.37
C MET A 1 -5.46 -30.33 20.30
N ASN A 2 -4.78 -30.39 19.15
CA ASN A 2 -3.33 -30.16 19.02
C ASN A 2 -2.99 -28.66 19.10
N SER A 3 -2.11 -28.26 20.03
CA SER A 3 -1.80 -26.85 20.36
C SER A 3 -1.32 -26.01 19.16
N LYS A 4 -0.79 -26.65 18.11
CA LYS A 4 -0.40 -26.00 16.84
C LYS A 4 -1.59 -25.47 16.04
N VAL A 5 -2.75 -26.12 16.08
CA VAL A 5 -3.95 -25.69 15.33
C VAL A 5 -4.54 -24.43 15.96
N ALA A 6 -4.63 -24.39 17.29
CA ALA A 6 -5.13 -23.23 18.03
C ALA A 6 -4.27 -21.96 17.81
N ARG A 7 -2.93 -22.10 17.73
CA ARG A 7 -2.03 -20.97 17.40
C ARG A 7 -2.21 -20.45 15.97
N ARG A 8 -2.55 -21.31 15.00
CA ARG A 8 -2.76 -20.88 13.60
C ARG A 8 -4.04 -20.07 13.42
N GLN A 9 -5.10 -20.39 14.15
CA GLN A 9 -6.38 -19.66 14.05
C GLN A 9 -6.33 -18.27 14.70
N THR A 10 -5.62 -18.11 15.81
CA THR A 10 -5.52 -16.82 16.51
C THR A 10 -4.78 -15.75 15.71
N CYS A 11 -3.74 -16.12 14.94
CA CYS A 11 -2.96 -15.16 14.15
C CYS A 11 -3.74 -14.57 12.97
N LEU A 12 -4.56 -15.38 12.28
CA LEU A 12 -5.37 -14.90 11.15
C LEU A 12 -6.41 -13.85 11.58
N ARG A 13 -7.01 -14.04 12.77
CA ARG A 13 -8.03 -13.13 13.31
C ARG A 13 -7.47 -11.74 13.60
N TRP A 14 -6.18 -11.64 13.93
CA TRP A 14 -5.54 -10.39 14.30
C TRP A 14 -5.35 -9.45 13.09
N ASP A 15 -4.80 -9.97 11.98
CA ASP A 15 -4.59 -9.16 10.77
C ASP A 15 -5.93 -8.72 10.16
N ILE A 16 -6.87 -9.63 9.97
CA ILE A 16 -8.20 -9.30 9.41
C ILE A 16 -8.94 -8.33 10.34
N GLY A 17 -8.92 -8.57 11.65
CA GLY A 17 -9.53 -7.68 12.63
C GLY A 17 -8.93 -6.27 12.59
N SER A 18 -7.61 -6.18 12.46
CA SER A 18 -6.93 -4.88 12.34
C SER A 18 -7.32 -4.14 11.06
N VAL A 19 -7.36 -4.83 9.91
CA VAL A 19 -7.77 -4.23 8.62
C VAL A 19 -9.20 -3.72 8.71
N LEU A 20 -10.12 -4.45 9.33
CA LEU A 20 -11.49 -3.99 9.54
C LEU A 20 -11.56 -2.75 10.43
N ILE A 21 -10.82 -2.73 11.55
CA ILE A 21 -10.77 -1.57 12.46
C ILE A 21 -10.23 -0.34 11.73
N PHE A 22 -9.11 -0.49 11.02
CA PHE A 22 -8.52 0.60 10.23
C PHE A 22 -9.43 1.03 9.08
N ALA A 23 -10.09 0.10 8.38
CA ALA A 23 -11.04 0.42 7.33
C ALA A 23 -12.21 1.25 7.85
N MET A 24 -12.81 0.86 8.98
CA MET A 24 -13.90 1.63 9.61
C MET A 24 -13.42 3.03 10.04
N PHE A 25 -12.27 3.11 10.70
CA PHE A 25 -11.70 4.39 11.14
C PHE A 25 -11.38 5.33 9.97
N LEU A 26 -10.67 4.82 8.95
CA LEU A 26 -10.25 5.61 7.79
C LEU A 26 -11.42 5.94 6.86
N ALA A 27 -12.42 5.05 6.73
CA ALA A 27 -13.66 5.37 6.03
C ALA A 27 -14.45 6.46 6.76
N GLY A 28 -14.46 6.46 8.10
CA GLY A 28 -15.03 7.53 8.92
C GLY A 28 -14.34 8.87 8.66
N ILE A 29 -13.01 8.91 8.67
CA ILE A 29 -12.24 10.11 8.29
C ILE A 29 -12.57 10.55 6.86
N ALA A 30 -12.57 9.61 5.91
CA ALA A 30 -12.82 9.89 4.50
C ALA A 30 -14.26 10.31 4.22
N ALA A 31 -15.21 10.03 5.11
CA ALA A 31 -16.59 10.49 5.02
C ALA A 31 -16.77 11.94 5.49
N ILE A 32 -15.85 12.45 6.31
CA ILE A 32 -15.90 13.84 6.78
C ILE A 32 -15.30 14.79 5.73
N LEU A 33 -14.35 14.32 4.90
CA LEU A 33 -13.62 15.16 3.95
C LEU A 33 -14.43 15.84 2.85
N PRO A 34 -15.42 15.18 2.22
CA PRO A 34 -16.19 15.77 1.13
C PRO A 34 -16.92 17.06 1.52
N ALA A 35 -17.09 17.36 2.81
CA ALA A 35 -17.61 18.63 3.29
C ALA A 35 -16.67 19.84 3.04
N HIS A 36 -15.41 19.61 2.65
CA HIS A 36 -14.38 20.64 2.49
C HIS A 36 -13.69 20.65 1.11
N GLY A 37 -14.22 19.92 0.13
CA GLY A 37 -13.65 19.83 -1.24
C GLY A 37 -13.01 18.46 -1.49
N ASN A 38 -13.48 17.77 -2.54
CA ASN A 38 -13.14 16.37 -2.83
C ASN A 38 -12.04 16.21 -3.90
N ASP A 39 -11.50 17.31 -4.41
CA ASP A 39 -10.64 17.35 -5.60
C ASP A 39 -9.43 16.40 -5.47
N ALA A 40 -8.88 16.27 -4.26
CA ALA A 40 -7.76 15.39 -3.97
C ALA A 40 -8.10 13.90 -4.19
N PHE A 41 -9.30 13.46 -3.78
CA PHE A 41 -9.73 12.07 -4.00
C PHE A 41 -10.34 11.84 -5.38
N GLU A 42 -11.02 12.84 -5.95
CA GLU A 42 -11.69 12.73 -7.25
C GLU A 42 -10.70 12.36 -8.36
N ARG A 43 -9.45 12.85 -8.28
CA ARG A 43 -8.38 12.44 -9.19
C ARG A 43 -8.14 10.93 -9.23
N PHE A 44 -8.31 10.23 -8.11
CA PHE A 44 -7.99 8.80 -7.97
C PHE A 44 -9.22 7.89 -7.98
N LEU A 45 -10.33 8.37 -7.43
CA LEU A 45 -11.56 7.59 -7.21
C LEU A 45 -12.70 8.03 -8.13
N GLY A 46 -12.50 9.10 -8.91
CA GLY A 46 -13.55 9.72 -9.72
C GLY A 46 -14.71 10.18 -8.85
N THR A 47 -15.93 9.90 -9.31
CA THR A 47 -17.17 10.25 -8.61
C THR A 47 -17.50 9.31 -7.44
N ILE A 48 -16.69 8.27 -7.20
CA ILE A 48 -16.95 7.31 -6.12
C ILE A 48 -16.59 7.96 -4.78
N HIS A 49 -17.54 7.93 -3.85
CA HIS A 49 -17.32 8.43 -2.50
C HIS A 49 -16.16 7.67 -1.81
N PRO A 50 -15.14 8.36 -1.25
CA PRO A 50 -13.94 7.71 -0.71
C PRO A 50 -14.20 6.64 0.35
N ALA A 51 -15.14 6.91 1.27
CA ALA A 51 -15.53 5.93 2.29
C ALA A 51 -16.13 4.64 1.69
N LEU A 52 -16.90 4.77 0.61
CA LEU A 52 -17.47 3.62 -0.10
C LEU A 52 -16.38 2.84 -0.84
N ALA A 53 -15.44 3.53 -1.49
CA ALA A 53 -14.30 2.88 -2.14
C ALA A 53 -13.44 2.08 -1.15
N ILE A 54 -13.18 2.63 0.04
CA ILE A 54 -12.43 1.95 1.12
C ILE A 54 -13.21 0.73 1.64
N ALA A 55 -14.52 0.86 1.90
CA ALA A 55 -15.35 -0.27 2.32
C ALA A 55 -15.38 -1.37 1.24
N LEU A 56 -15.53 -0.96 -0.02
CA LEU A 56 -15.27 -1.66 -1.28
C LEU A 56 -14.06 -2.58 -1.21
N ALA A 57 -12.91 -1.93 -1.15
CA ALA A 57 -11.61 -2.55 -1.16
C ALA A 57 -11.41 -3.44 0.07
N ALA A 58 -11.85 -3.02 1.26
CA ALA A 58 -11.68 -3.80 2.48
C ALA A 58 -12.46 -5.12 2.41
N PHE A 59 -13.70 -5.09 1.91
CA PHE A 59 -14.51 -6.28 1.72
C PHE A 59 -13.84 -7.30 0.79
N LEU A 60 -13.27 -6.85 -0.32
CA LEU A 60 -12.56 -7.70 -1.29
C LEU A 60 -11.16 -8.12 -0.80
N ALA A 61 -10.49 -7.30 0.00
CA ALA A 61 -9.17 -7.59 0.53
C ALA A 61 -9.19 -8.72 1.55
N ILE A 62 -10.28 -8.90 2.33
CA ILE A 62 -10.37 -9.97 3.33
C ILE A 62 -10.19 -11.38 2.72
N PRO A 63 -10.96 -11.80 1.69
CA PRO A 63 -10.73 -13.10 1.06
C PRO A 63 -9.39 -13.16 0.33
N ALA A 64 -8.90 -12.05 -0.23
CA ALA A 64 -7.58 -11.98 -0.87
C ALA A 64 -6.44 -12.23 0.15
N MET A 65 -6.47 -11.57 1.30
CA MET A 65 -5.52 -11.81 2.40
C MET A 65 -5.60 -13.25 2.88
N HIS A 66 -6.81 -13.78 3.07
CA HIS A 66 -7.00 -15.17 3.46
C HIS A 66 -6.32 -16.11 2.45
N TYR A 67 -6.53 -15.88 1.15
CA TYR A 67 -5.90 -16.65 0.09
C TYR A 67 -4.36 -16.55 0.13
N LEU A 68 -3.79 -15.35 0.18
CA LEU A 68 -2.34 -15.12 0.22
C LEU A 68 -1.68 -15.77 1.45
N MET A 69 -2.29 -15.63 2.61
CA MET A 69 -1.77 -16.13 3.89
C MET A 69 -1.92 -17.65 4.05
N HIS A 70 -2.87 -18.26 3.35
CA HIS A 70 -3.08 -19.71 3.40
C HIS A 70 -2.33 -20.49 2.33
N GLN A 71 -2.20 -19.92 1.13
CA GLN A 71 -1.75 -20.66 -0.04
C GLN A 71 -0.35 -20.28 -0.52
N HIS A 72 0.13 -19.06 -0.23
CA HIS A 72 1.30 -18.50 -0.92
C HIS A 72 2.38 -17.94 0.02
N GLY A 73 2.35 -18.36 1.29
CA GLY A 73 3.40 -18.03 2.26
C GLY A 73 3.49 -16.56 2.65
N PHE A 74 2.41 -15.79 2.52
CA PHE A 74 2.31 -14.48 3.20
C PHE A 74 2.15 -14.71 4.71
N SER A 75 2.87 -13.92 5.50
CA SER A 75 2.93 -14.10 6.94
C SER A 75 1.55 -14.03 7.58
N ARG A 76 1.35 -14.83 8.63
CA ARG A 76 0.27 -14.68 9.60
C ARG A 76 0.87 -14.03 10.83
N PRO A 77 1.20 -12.73 10.76
CA PRO A 77 1.97 -12.11 11.81
C PRO A 77 1.23 -12.21 13.14
N THR A 78 2.02 -12.44 14.18
CA THR A 78 1.60 -12.04 15.51
C THR A 78 1.94 -10.57 15.70
N TRP A 79 1.29 -9.89 16.64
CA TRP A 79 1.69 -8.53 17.05
C TRP A 79 3.20 -8.41 17.29
N ARG A 80 3.83 -9.42 17.91
CA ARG A 80 5.28 -9.46 18.14
C ARG A 80 6.08 -9.43 16.83
N GLN A 81 5.61 -10.12 15.79
CA GLN A 81 6.26 -10.14 14.49
C GLN A 81 6.09 -8.82 13.75
N THR A 82 4.89 -8.23 13.76
CA THR A 82 4.65 -6.90 13.20
C THR A 82 5.54 -5.86 13.86
N ARG A 83 5.62 -5.85 15.20
CA ARG A 83 6.50 -4.93 15.95
C ARG A 83 7.97 -5.08 15.58
N ARG A 84 8.44 -6.30 15.33
CA ARG A 84 9.82 -6.55 14.85
C ARG A 84 10.04 -6.04 13.42
N GLY A 85 8.97 -5.95 12.62
CA GLY A 85 9.01 -5.36 11.30
C GLY A 85 9.12 -3.83 11.33
N LEU A 86 8.57 -3.16 12.35
CA LEU A 86 8.48 -1.69 12.38
C LEU A 86 9.82 -0.96 12.16
N PRO A 87 10.96 -1.32 12.82
CA PRO A 87 12.23 -0.66 12.54
C PRO A 87 12.69 -0.84 11.09
N VAL A 88 12.44 -2.02 10.51
CA VAL A 88 12.79 -2.32 9.11
C VAL A 88 11.92 -1.51 8.16
N THR A 89 10.62 -1.40 8.43
CA THR A 89 9.69 -0.63 7.59
C THR A 89 9.96 0.86 7.66
N LEU A 90 10.26 1.39 8.84
CA LEU A 90 10.72 2.76 9.04
C LEU A 90 12.00 3.04 8.25
N GLY A 91 13.00 2.15 8.35
CA GLY A 91 14.27 2.29 7.64
C GLY A 91 14.08 2.35 6.11
N PHE A 92 13.32 1.42 5.54
CA PHE A 92 13.03 1.46 4.10
C PHE A 92 12.25 2.72 3.72
N ALA A 93 11.19 3.08 4.45
CA ALA A 93 10.40 4.26 4.18
C ALA A 93 11.26 5.54 4.15
N LEU A 94 12.18 5.69 5.10
CA LEU A 94 13.11 6.81 5.16
C LEU A 94 14.07 6.85 3.98
N ILE A 95 14.61 5.70 3.55
CA ILE A 95 15.48 5.62 2.36
C ILE A 95 14.75 6.15 1.13
N PHE A 96 13.51 5.71 0.90
CA PHE A 96 12.71 6.17 -0.23
C PHE A 96 12.34 7.65 -0.10
N ALA A 97 11.95 8.11 1.10
CA ALA A 97 11.58 9.50 1.34
C ALA A 97 12.77 10.45 1.10
N ILE A 98 13.95 10.12 1.64
CA ILE A 98 15.18 10.89 1.42
C ILE A 98 15.54 10.90 -0.07
N GLY A 99 15.43 9.75 -0.75
CA GLY A 99 15.70 9.66 -2.18
C GLY A 99 14.83 10.62 -3.01
N VAL A 100 13.51 10.60 -2.80
CA VAL A 100 12.60 11.49 -3.54
C VAL A 100 12.81 12.97 -3.17
N ILE A 101 13.09 13.29 -1.90
CA ILE A 101 13.43 14.66 -1.48
C ILE A 101 14.70 15.15 -2.17
N ALA A 102 15.74 14.31 -2.26
CA ALA A 102 16.97 14.67 -2.94
C ALA A 102 16.75 14.92 -4.44
N VAL A 103 15.88 14.13 -5.08
CA VAL A 103 15.49 14.37 -6.49
C VAL A 103 14.68 15.65 -6.63
N ASP A 104 13.75 15.92 -5.72
CA ASP A 104 12.95 17.15 -5.74
C ASP A 104 13.80 18.41 -5.59
N LEU A 105 14.81 18.38 -4.73
CA LEU A 105 15.78 19.47 -4.59
C LEU A 105 16.53 19.78 -5.90
N GLY A 106 16.79 18.77 -6.74
CA GLY A 106 17.54 18.92 -7.99
C GLY A 106 16.66 19.17 -9.21
N LEU A 107 15.62 18.35 -9.42
CA LEU A 107 14.77 18.35 -10.60
C LEU A 107 13.48 19.18 -10.42
N ARG A 108 13.10 19.51 -9.18
CA ARG A 108 11.90 20.26 -8.80
C ARG A 108 10.61 19.66 -9.35
N TYR A 109 9.94 18.86 -8.53
CA TYR A 109 8.59 18.42 -8.84
C TYR A 109 7.63 19.63 -8.93
N PRO A 110 6.46 19.45 -9.57
CA PRO A 110 5.36 20.41 -9.47
C PRO A 110 4.89 20.53 -8.01
N GLU A 111 4.59 21.75 -7.55
CA GLU A 111 4.10 22.01 -6.18
C GLU A 111 2.77 21.29 -5.90
N THR A 112 1.94 21.11 -6.93
CA THR A 112 0.64 20.43 -6.86
C THR A 112 0.72 18.92 -6.61
N ILE A 113 1.93 18.33 -6.52
CA ILE A 113 2.10 16.91 -6.16
C ILE A 113 1.81 16.65 -4.67
N ASN A 114 1.91 17.69 -3.83
CA ASN A 114 1.64 17.64 -2.40
C ASN A 114 0.27 18.24 -2.10
N VAL A 115 -0.57 17.51 -1.38
CA VAL A 115 -1.80 18.06 -0.83
C VAL A 115 -1.42 18.97 0.34
N PRO A 116 -1.91 20.23 0.40
CA PRO A 116 -1.54 21.16 1.46
C PRO A 116 -2.14 20.76 2.83
N LEU A 117 -1.53 21.24 3.91
CA LEU A 117 -2.10 21.13 5.25
C LEU A 117 -3.31 22.08 5.40
N PRO A 118 -4.35 21.69 6.16
CA PRO A 118 -4.48 20.46 6.94
C PRO A 118 -5.03 19.25 6.16
N GLN A 119 -5.47 19.43 4.91
CA GLN A 119 -6.13 18.38 4.10
C GLN A 119 -5.26 17.13 3.94
N ALA A 120 -3.93 17.30 3.84
CA ALA A 120 -2.95 16.22 3.78
C ALA A 120 -3.14 15.14 4.87
N LEU A 121 -3.41 15.55 6.11
CA LEU A 121 -3.53 14.64 7.27
C LEU A 121 -4.71 13.68 7.13
N PHE A 122 -5.74 14.09 6.41
CA PHE A 122 -6.95 13.31 6.22
C PHE A 122 -7.04 12.66 4.84
N PHE A 123 -6.23 13.11 3.89
CA PHE A 123 -6.14 12.54 2.55
C PHE A 123 -5.18 11.35 2.51
N TYR A 124 -3.92 11.54 2.96
CA TYR A 124 -2.85 10.56 2.75
C TYR A 124 -3.08 9.22 3.46
N PRO A 125 -3.56 9.15 4.72
CA PRO A 125 -3.80 7.87 5.35
C PRO A 125 -4.91 7.06 4.63
N PRO A 126 -6.13 7.59 4.39
CA PRO A 126 -7.17 6.81 3.72
C PRO A 126 -6.81 6.39 2.29
N ILE A 127 -6.21 7.28 1.47
CA ILE A 127 -5.82 6.91 0.11
C ILE A 127 -4.69 5.87 0.12
N GLY A 128 -3.71 6.01 1.01
CA GLY A 128 -2.63 5.04 1.15
C GLY A 128 -3.14 3.65 1.54
N PHE A 129 -4.12 3.59 2.44
CA PHE A 129 -4.76 2.35 2.83
C PHE A 129 -5.52 1.71 1.66
N PHE A 130 -6.30 2.52 0.92
CA PHE A 130 -7.01 2.05 -0.27
C PHE A 130 -6.04 1.45 -1.31
N VAL A 131 -4.95 2.16 -1.63
CA VAL A 131 -3.91 1.72 -2.58
C VAL A 131 -3.28 0.41 -2.12
N ASP A 132 -2.95 0.26 -0.83
CA ASP A 132 -2.39 -0.98 -0.28
C ASP A 132 -3.36 -2.17 -0.29
N LEU A 133 -4.66 -1.93 -0.12
CA LEU A 133 -5.67 -2.98 -0.29
C LEU A 133 -5.77 -3.40 -1.76
N VAL A 134 -5.82 -2.45 -2.69
CA VAL A 134 -6.01 -2.74 -4.11
C VAL A 134 -4.75 -3.38 -4.72
N PHE A 135 -3.63 -2.68 -4.70
CA PHE A 135 -2.43 -3.10 -5.45
C PHE A 135 -1.55 -4.08 -4.68
N HIS A 136 -1.53 -4.04 -3.34
CA HIS A 136 -0.65 -4.89 -2.55
C HIS A 136 -1.35 -6.08 -1.89
N THR A 137 -2.67 -6.18 -2.02
CA THR A 137 -3.45 -7.28 -1.44
C THR A 137 -4.35 -7.97 -2.47
N ILE A 138 -5.32 -7.25 -3.05
CA ILE A 138 -6.28 -7.83 -4.01
C ILE A 138 -5.58 -8.25 -5.30
N LEU A 139 -4.79 -7.36 -5.88
CA LEU A 139 -4.11 -7.61 -7.16
C LEU A 139 -3.14 -8.81 -7.12
N PRO A 140 -2.20 -8.95 -6.17
CA PRO A 140 -1.33 -10.13 -6.12
C PRO A 140 -2.11 -11.42 -5.86
N ALA A 141 -3.21 -11.37 -5.09
CA ALA A 141 -4.08 -12.52 -4.90
C ALA A 141 -4.74 -12.95 -6.21
N LEU A 142 -5.26 -12.00 -6.99
CA LEU A 142 -5.85 -12.24 -8.30
C LEU A 142 -4.81 -12.78 -9.29
N LEU A 143 -3.62 -12.19 -9.35
CA LEU A 143 -2.53 -12.64 -10.21
C LEU A 143 -2.12 -14.08 -9.89
N LEU A 144 -2.05 -14.45 -8.60
CA LEU A 144 -1.75 -15.83 -8.19
C LEU A 144 -2.90 -16.80 -8.49
N LEU A 145 -4.14 -16.34 -8.39
CA LEU A 145 -5.31 -17.11 -8.79
C LEU A 145 -5.28 -17.43 -10.29
N LEU A 146 -4.98 -16.43 -11.12
CA LEU A 146 -4.86 -16.59 -12.58
C LEU A 146 -3.65 -17.45 -12.96
N GLN A 147 -2.56 -17.37 -12.20
CA GLN A 147 -1.36 -18.19 -12.42
C GLN A 147 -1.50 -19.63 -11.94
N ARG A 148 -2.62 -20.05 -11.31
CA ARG A 148 -2.77 -21.42 -10.78
C ARG A 148 -2.38 -22.55 -11.76
N PRO A 149 -2.77 -22.51 -13.05
CA PRO A 149 -2.35 -23.53 -14.02
C PRO A 149 -0.85 -23.49 -14.30
N LEU A 150 -0.16 -22.38 -14.05
CA LEU A 150 1.27 -22.24 -14.28
C LEU A 150 2.11 -22.59 -13.04
N ILE A 151 1.51 -22.58 -11.85
CA ILE A 151 2.23 -22.84 -10.58
C ILE A 151 2.89 -24.22 -10.57
N HIS A 152 2.25 -25.25 -11.13
CA HIS A 152 2.84 -26.60 -11.17
C HIS A 152 4.09 -26.70 -12.08
N TRP A 153 4.18 -25.86 -13.11
CA TRP A 153 5.36 -25.77 -14.00
C TRP A 153 6.45 -24.86 -13.45
N LEU A 154 6.07 -23.66 -12.99
CA LEU A 154 7.01 -22.62 -12.57
C LEU A 154 7.53 -22.84 -11.14
N GLY A 155 6.75 -23.53 -10.32
CA GLY A 155 6.91 -23.60 -8.88
C GLY A 155 6.34 -22.37 -8.18
N GLU A 156 5.76 -22.59 -6.98
CA GLU A 156 5.09 -21.57 -6.18
C GLU A 156 5.96 -20.33 -5.94
N ARG A 157 7.24 -20.52 -5.59
CA ARG A 157 8.17 -19.42 -5.33
C ARG A 157 8.30 -18.48 -6.53
N ARG A 158 8.39 -19.01 -7.75
CA ARG A 158 8.53 -18.18 -8.97
C ARG A 158 7.22 -17.46 -9.28
N ALA A 159 6.09 -18.16 -9.17
CA ALA A 159 4.78 -17.55 -9.36
C ALA A 159 4.51 -16.39 -8.39
N VAL A 160 4.88 -16.54 -7.11
CA VAL A 160 4.80 -15.44 -6.12
C VAL A 160 5.67 -14.26 -6.52
N TRP A 161 6.90 -14.48 -6.97
CA TRP A 161 7.75 -13.39 -7.45
C TRP A 161 7.18 -12.69 -8.68
N ILE A 162 6.67 -13.45 -9.66
CA ILE A 162 6.01 -12.87 -10.84
C ILE A 162 4.81 -12.01 -10.40
N ALA A 163 3.97 -12.53 -9.50
CA ALA A 163 2.83 -11.76 -8.97
C ALA A 163 3.26 -10.48 -8.25
N ILE A 164 4.36 -10.53 -7.48
CA ILE A 164 4.91 -9.35 -6.80
C ILE A 164 5.39 -8.31 -7.82
N LEU A 165 6.18 -8.73 -8.82
CA LEU A 165 6.73 -7.81 -9.82
C LEU A 165 5.63 -7.19 -10.67
N LEU A 166 4.64 -7.98 -11.11
CA LEU A 166 3.50 -7.49 -11.87
C LEU A 166 2.64 -6.53 -11.04
N ALA A 167 2.31 -6.89 -9.79
CA ALA A 167 1.52 -6.03 -8.91
C ALA A 167 2.22 -4.69 -8.63
N ALA A 168 3.51 -4.73 -8.29
CA ALA A 168 4.32 -3.53 -8.02
C ALA A 168 4.49 -2.64 -9.26
N SER A 169 4.31 -3.17 -10.47
CA SER A 169 4.38 -2.40 -11.72
C SER A 169 3.12 -1.59 -12.00
N VAL A 170 1.97 -1.93 -11.42
CA VAL A 170 0.70 -1.28 -11.78
C VAL A 170 0.63 0.18 -11.31
N GLU A 171 0.95 0.47 -10.05
CA GLU A 171 0.96 1.83 -9.51
C GLU A 171 1.85 2.80 -10.32
N PRO A 172 3.14 2.50 -10.61
CA PRO A 172 3.99 3.40 -11.38
C PRO A 172 3.55 3.54 -12.83
N LEU A 173 3.02 2.48 -13.47
CA LEU A 173 2.50 2.57 -14.83
C LEU A 173 1.28 3.49 -14.90
N LEU A 174 0.36 3.39 -13.95
CA LEU A 174 -0.79 4.30 -13.87
C LEU A 174 -0.35 5.74 -13.66
N GLN A 175 0.66 5.98 -12.81
CA GLN A 175 1.19 7.33 -12.58
C GLN A 175 1.81 7.93 -13.86
N VAL A 176 2.58 7.16 -14.63
CA VAL A 176 3.14 7.63 -15.91
C VAL A 176 2.03 7.91 -16.93
N ILE A 177 1.02 7.04 -17.02
CA ILE A 177 -0.14 7.25 -17.90
C ILE A 177 -0.88 8.53 -17.53
N TRP A 178 -1.12 8.77 -16.24
CA TRP A 178 -1.81 9.98 -15.76
C TRP A 178 -0.98 11.26 -15.87
N ALA A 179 0.35 11.17 -15.87
CA ALA A 179 1.22 12.32 -16.09
C ALA A 179 1.15 12.83 -17.53
N GLY A 180 0.75 11.99 -18.49
CA GLY A 180 0.57 12.36 -19.90
C GLY A 180 1.87 12.64 -20.67
N SER A 181 3.03 12.65 -20.00
CA SER A 181 4.35 12.82 -20.60
C SER A 181 5.41 12.08 -19.78
N LEU A 182 6.51 11.67 -20.42
CA LEU A 182 7.63 11.00 -19.76
C LEU A 182 8.80 11.98 -19.60
N SER A 183 8.80 12.74 -18.51
CA SER A 183 9.96 13.55 -18.10
C SER A 183 10.87 12.76 -17.14
N TRP A 184 12.04 13.33 -16.80
CA TRP A 184 12.99 12.71 -15.87
C TRP A 184 12.39 12.51 -14.48
N THR A 185 11.53 13.42 -14.01
CA THR A 185 10.85 13.28 -12.72
C THR A 185 9.87 12.11 -12.71
N GLU A 186 9.07 11.89 -13.76
CA GLU A 186 8.14 10.76 -13.81
C GLU A 186 8.84 9.43 -14.13
N LEU A 187 9.95 9.42 -14.88
CA LEU A 187 10.79 8.22 -14.99
C LEU A 187 11.37 7.81 -13.62
N TYR A 188 11.93 8.76 -12.87
CA TYR A 188 12.43 8.49 -11.52
C TYR A 188 11.29 8.05 -10.59
N THR A 189 10.15 8.74 -10.60
CA THR A 189 8.98 8.37 -9.79
C THR A 189 8.54 6.96 -10.12
N ALA A 190 8.44 6.59 -11.40
CA ALA A 190 8.03 5.25 -11.81
C ALA A 190 8.97 4.17 -11.26
N ILE A 191 10.29 4.37 -11.37
CA ILE A 191 11.29 3.45 -10.85
C ILE A 191 11.22 3.38 -9.32
N SER A 192 11.15 4.54 -8.65
CA SER A 192 11.10 4.62 -7.19
C SER A 192 9.84 3.95 -6.63
N VAL A 193 8.68 4.23 -7.21
CA VAL A 193 7.38 3.65 -6.80
C VAL A 193 7.33 2.15 -7.11
N PHE A 194 7.90 1.69 -8.22
CA PHE A 194 8.05 0.25 -8.50
C PHE A 194 8.87 -0.45 -7.41
N LEU A 195 10.04 0.09 -7.07
CA LEU A 195 10.91 -0.46 -6.04
C LEU A 195 10.26 -0.37 -4.64
N PHE A 196 9.52 0.70 -4.37
CA PHE A 196 8.74 0.88 -3.15
C PHE A 196 7.64 -0.20 -3.03
N GLY A 197 6.89 -0.46 -4.10
CA GLY A 197 5.87 -1.50 -4.15
C GLY A 197 6.43 -2.90 -3.95
N ILE A 198 7.60 -3.22 -4.53
CA ILE A 198 8.31 -4.47 -4.25
C ILE A 198 8.65 -4.56 -2.76
N ALA A 199 9.24 -3.51 -2.18
CA ALA A 199 9.62 -3.49 -0.78
C ALA A 199 8.38 -3.67 0.13
N GLN A 200 7.28 -2.98 -0.17
CA GLN A 200 6.01 -3.12 0.54
C GLN A 200 5.48 -4.56 0.50
N LEU A 201 5.43 -5.21 -0.67
CA LEU A 201 4.99 -6.60 -0.79
C LEU A 201 5.89 -7.58 -0.05
N MET A 202 7.20 -7.34 -0.05
CA MET A 202 8.15 -8.14 0.71
C MET A 202 7.95 -7.97 2.23
N ILE A 203 7.69 -6.75 2.69
CA ILE A 203 7.31 -6.46 4.07
C ILE A 203 5.98 -7.13 4.41
N PHE A 204 4.97 -7.05 3.55
CA PHE A 204 3.67 -7.70 3.79
C PHE A 204 3.85 -9.21 3.93
N ARG A 205 4.58 -9.82 2.99
CA ARG A 205 4.84 -11.25 3.01
C ARG A 205 5.58 -11.68 4.28
N LYS A 206 6.46 -10.86 4.85
CA LYS A 206 7.29 -11.23 6.01
C LYS A 206 6.71 -10.79 7.37
N TYR A 207 6.08 -9.63 7.44
CA TYR A 207 5.69 -8.95 8.69
C TYR A 207 4.19 -8.60 8.74
N GLY A 208 3.45 -8.82 7.66
CA GLY A 208 2.01 -8.61 7.57
C GLY A 208 1.59 -7.23 7.11
N PHE A 209 0.27 -7.08 6.95
CA PHE A 209 -0.33 -5.91 6.30
C PHE A 209 -0.04 -4.62 7.07
N LEU A 210 -0.18 -4.63 8.40
CA LEU A 210 0.06 -3.43 9.22
C LEU A 210 1.50 -2.93 9.14
N ALA A 211 2.48 -3.82 9.04
CA ALA A 211 3.88 -3.42 8.87
C ALA A 211 4.06 -2.75 7.49
N MET A 212 3.50 -3.33 6.43
CA MET A 212 3.52 -2.73 5.09
C MET A 212 2.85 -1.36 5.06
N TYR A 213 1.66 -1.23 5.66
CA TYR A 213 0.94 0.03 5.70
C TYR A 213 1.68 1.10 6.53
N SER A 214 2.35 0.70 7.63
CA SER A 214 3.20 1.60 8.40
C SER A 214 4.38 2.16 7.58
N MET A 215 4.92 1.38 6.65
CA MET A 215 5.95 1.84 5.70
C MET A 215 5.41 2.97 4.84
N ARG A 216 4.20 2.81 4.27
CA ARG A 216 3.54 3.83 3.46
C ARG A 216 3.25 5.09 4.25
N LEU A 217 2.68 4.96 5.45
CA LEU A 217 2.40 6.11 6.32
C LEU A 217 3.67 6.87 6.70
N THR A 218 4.75 6.16 6.97
CA THR A 218 6.04 6.80 7.27
C THR A 218 6.56 7.55 6.06
N TYR A 219 6.54 6.93 4.88
CA TYR A 219 6.94 7.60 3.64
C TYR A 219 6.09 8.85 3.38
N TYR A 220 4.76 8.76 3.52
CA TYR A 220 3.85 9.90 3.38
C TYR A 220 4.10 10.99 4.40
N LEU A 221 4.40 10.64 5.66
CA LEU A 221 4.73 11.62 6.68
C LEU A 221 5.96 12.45 6.28
N PHE A 222 7.05 11.80 5.87
CA PHE A 222 8.30 12.53 5.57
C PHE A 222 8.25 13.24 4.22
N TRP A 223 7.84 12.55 3.15
CA TRP A 223 7.81 13.13 1.80
C TRP A 223 6.60 14.03 1.59
N HIS A 224 5.40 13.54 1.87
CA HIS A 224 4.21 14.27 1.48
C HIS A 224 3.82 15.39 2.43
N ILE A 225 4.00 15.17 3.74
CA ILE A 225 3.52 16.09 4.77
C ILE A 225 4.65 17.01 5.25
N VAL A 226 5.72 16.47 5.83
CA VAL A 226 6.81 17.26 6.42
C VAL A 226 7.55 18.04 5.34
N TRP A 227 8.05 17.35 4.31
CA TRP A 227 8.73 18.04 3.21
C TRP A 227 7.79 18.94 2.41
N GLY A 228 6.56 18.48 2.12
CA GLY A 228 5.53 19.30 1.48
C GLY A 228 5.26 20.61 2.24
N TYR A 229 5.22 20.58 3.57
CA TYR A 229 5.05 21.80 4.39
C TYR A 229 6.23 22.78 4.29
N PHE A 230 7.46 22.30 4.17
CA PHE A 230 8.64 23.18 4.05
C PHE A 230 8.86 23.69 2.63
N ARG A 231 8.34 22.98 1.64
CA ARG A 231 8.53 23.28 0.22
C ARG A 231 7.47 24.24 -0.33
N LEU A 232 6.22 24.15 0.14
CA LEU A 232 5.09 25.02 -0.24
C LEU A 232 5.09 26.32 0.58
#